data_AF-A0A7C4CPA3-F1
#
_entry.id   AF-A0A7C4CPA3-F1
#
_cell.length_a   1.000
_cell.length_b   1.000
_cell.length_c   1.000
_cell.angle_alpha   90.00
_cell.angle_beta   90.00
_cell.angle_gamma   90.00
#
_symmetry.space_group_name_H-M   'P 1'
#
loop_
_entity.id
_entity.type
_entity.pdbx_description
1 polymer ?
#
loop_
_entity_poly.entity_id
_entity_poly.type
_entity_poly.pdbx_seq_one_letter_code
_entity_poly.pdbx_strand_id
1 'polypeptide(L)'
;MSINELIIRAIKIEASLKPNEKLIIGEHVFTYSEFAEILSKKHNSRDERKLIKMFLKQAEQLFKNNMEFKNKILELAGVEK
;
A
#
# COMPACT_ATOMS: atom_id res chain seq x y z
N MET A 1 -7.53 -4.34 13.80
CA MET A 1 -6.88 -3.73 12.62
C MET A 1 -6.29 -4.84 11.78
N SER A 2 -6.69 -4.96 10.51
CA SER A 2 -6.25 -6.03 9.61
C SER A 2 -4.90 -5.68 8.94
N ILE A 3 -4.13 -6.66 8.48
CA ILE A 3 -2.86 -6.42 7.76
C ILE A 3 -3.08 -5.50 6.55
N ASN A 4 -4.16 -5.71 5.81
CA ASN A 4 -4.53 -4.85 4.68
C ASN A 4 -4.79 -3.39 5.10
N GLU A 5 -5.38 -3.16 6.27
CA GLU A 5 -5.59 -1.79 6.77
C GLU A 5 -4.27 -1.13 7.16
N LEU A 6 -3.33 -1.88 7.76
CA LEU A 6 -1.99 -1.38 8.07
C LEU A 6 -1.24 -0.99 6.81
N ILE A 7 -1.26 -1.85 5.80
CA ILE A 7 -0.62 -1.59 4.50
C ILE A 7 -1.25 -0.35 3.85
N ILE A 8 -2.59 -0.28 3.75
CA ILE A 8 -3.27 0.89 3.16
C ILE A 8 -2.91 2.17 3.91
N ARG A 9 -2.88 2.14 5.24
CA ARG A 9 -2.53 3.31 6.06
C ARG A 9 -1.08 3.73 5.82
N ALA A 10 -0.14 2.79 5.82
CA ALA A 10 1.26 3.07 5.53
C ALA A 10 1.45 3.68 4.13
N ILE A 11 0.74 3.16 3.11
CA ILE A 11 0.77 3.74 1.75
C ILE A 11 0.22 5.17 1.73
N LYS A 12 -0.84 5.49 2.47
CA LYS A 12 -1.37 6.86 2.56
C LYS A 12 -0.38 7.82 3.24
N ILE A 13 0.37 7.33 4.22
CA ILE A 13 1.39 8.12 4.91
C ILE A 13 2.59 8.34 3.98
N GLU A 14 3.06 7.28 3.31
CA GLU A 14 4.13 7.39 2.30
C GLU A 14 3.70 8.32 1.15
N ALA A 15 2.44 8.30 0.73
CA ALA A 15 1.90 9.25 -0.25
C ALA A 15 1.92 10.70 0.24
N SER A 16 1.84 10.93 1.55
CA SER A 16 1.95 12.27 2.13
C SER A 16 3.41 12.72 2.26
N LEU A 17 4.32 11.79 2.58
CA LEU A 17 5.76 12.07 2.78
C LEU A 17 6.52 12.19 1.45
N LYS A 18 6.20 11.31 0.49
CA LYS A 18 6.90 11.16 -0.79
C LYS A 18 5.90 10.87 -1.92
N PRO A 19 5.00 11.83 -2.22
CA PRO A 19 3.92 11.65 -3.19
C PRO A 19 4.38 11.18 -4.57
N ASN A 20 5.57 11.60 -5.01
CA ASN A 20 6.13 11.31 -6.32
C ASN A 20 6.99 10.04 -6.38
N GLU A 21 7.19 9.33 -5.26
CA GLU A 21 7.96 8.09 -5.29
C GLU A 21 7.18 6.99 -6.00
N LYS A 22 7.89 6.20 -6.80
CA LYS A 22 7.29 5.17 -7.66
C LYS A 22 7.03 3.89 -6.88
N LEU A 23 5.86 3.34 -7.10
CA LEU A 23 5.36 2.08 -6.61
C LEU A 23 5.10 1.16 -7.81
N ILE A 24 5.80 0.04 -7.85
CA ILE A 24 5.69 -0.93 -8.95
C ILE A 24 4.71 -2.02 -8.52
N ILE A 25 3.62 -2.19 -9.27
CA ILE A 25 2.58 -3.18 -9.02
C ILE A 25 2.39 -4.01 -10.29
N GLY A 26 3.01 -5.18 -10.32
CA GLY A 26 3.06 -5.99 -11.55
C GLY A 26 3.77 -5.22 -12.66
N GLU A 27 3.10 -5.02 -13.79
CA GLU A 27 3.62 -4.26 -14.93
C GLU A 27 3.31 -2.76 -14.86
N HIS A 28 2.51 -2.33 -13.89
CA HIS A 28 2.14 -0.93 -13.73
C HIS A 28 3.08 -0.22 -12.77
N VAL A 29 3.42 1.02 -13.10
CA VAL A 29 4.17 1.92 -12.24
C VAL A 29 3.24 3.08 -11.89
N PHE A 30 2.97 3.24 -10.60
CA PHE A 30 2.21 4.36 -10.06
C PHE A 30 3.09 5.17 -9.14
N THR A 31 2.78 6.44 -8.90
CA THR A 31 3.32 7.13 -7.74
C THR A 31 2.53 6.78 -6.47
N TYR A 32 3.13 6.98 -5.28
CA TYR A 32 2.38 6.80 -4.04
C TYR A 32 1.12 7.67 -3.98
N SER A 33 1.18 8.90 -4.49
CA SER A 33 0.02 9.79 -4.58
C SER A 33 -1.08 9.18 -5.46
N GLU A 34 -0.76 8.81 -6.69
CA GLU A 34 -1.74 8.21 -7.62
C GLU A 34 -2.37 6.94 -7.04
N PHE A 35 -1.56 6.08 -6.41
CA PHE A 35 -2.07 4.85 -5.85
C PHE A 35 -2.91 5.09 -4.59
N ALA A 36 -2.56 6.06 -3.74
CA ALA A 36 -3.36 6.47 -2.60
C ALA A 36 -4.72 7.08 -3.02
N GLU A 37 -4.77 7.78 -4.16
CA GLU A 37 -6.03 8.24 -4.75
C GLU A 37 -6.89 7.06 -5.19
N ILE A 38 -6.33 6.06 -5.90
CA ILE A 38 -7.03 4.83 -6.28
C ILE A 38 -7.58 4.10 -5.04
N LEU A 39 -6.80 4.02 -3.96
CA LEU A 39 -7.24 3.43 -2.70
C LEU A 39 -8.35 4.23 -1.99
N SER A 40 -8.42 5.55 -2.23
CA SER A 40 -9.38 6.44 -1.57
C SER A 40 -10.64 6.69 -2.41
N LYS A 41 -10.65 6.31 -3.69
CA LYS A 41 -11.83 6.39 -4.56
C LYS A 41 -12.97 5.53 -4.00
N LYS A 42 -14.15 6.15 -3.89
CA LYS A 42 -15.40 5.47 -3.51
C LYS A 42 -15.85 4.43 -4.55
N HIS A 43 -15.58 4.71 -5.83
CA HIS A 43 -15.87 3.81 -6.94
C HIS A 43 -14.61 3.54 -7.75
N ASN A 44 -14.08 2.33 -7.57
CA ASN A 44 -13.00 1.80 -8.39
C ASN A 44 -13.57 0.94 -9.51
N SER A 45 -12.97 1.09 -10.69
CA SER A 45 -13.21 0.26 -11.88
C SER A 45 -12.85 -1.20 -11.61
N ARG A 46 -13.31 -2.12 -12.46
CA ARG A 46 -13.01 -3.56 -12.30
C ARG A 46 -11.50 -3.83 -12.29
N ASP A 47 -10.75 -3.15 -13.15
CA ASP A 47 -9.30 -3.25 -13.24
C ASP A 47 -8.60 -2.66 -12.00
N GLU A 48 -8.99 -1.47 -11.55
CA GLU A 48 -8.47 -0.85 -10.32
C GLU A 48 -8.68 -1.77 -9.10
N ARG A 49 -9.87 -2.37 -8.96
CA ARG A 49 -10.13 -3.34 -7.88
C ARG A 49 -9.24 -4.57 -7.96
N LYS A 50 -9.01 -5.10 -9.17
CA LYS A 50 -8.12 -6.24 -9.40
C LYS A 50 -6.69 -5.87 -9.01
N LEU A 51 -6.25 -4.68 -9.37
CA LEU A 51 -4.93 -4.13 -9.09
C LEU A 51 -4.70 -3.95 -7.59
N ILE A 52 -5.65 -3.32 -6.88
CA ILE A 52 -5.61 -3.19 -5.40
C ILE A 52 -5.54 -4.56 -4.75
N LYS A 53 -6.37 -5.52 -5.17
CA LYS A 53 -6.38 -6.87 -4.58
C LYS A 53 -5.06 -7.59 -4.81
N MET A 54 -4.47 -7.45 -6.00
CA MET A 54 -3.18 -8.04 -6.34
C MET A 54 -2.04 -7.41 -5.54
N PHE A 55 -2.05 -6.09 -5.40
CA PHE A 55 -1.10 -5.36 -4.57
C PHE A 55 -1.18 -5.79 -3.10
N LEU A 56 -2.38 -5.77 -2.51
CA LEU A 56 -2.58 -6.15 -1.11
C LEU A 56 -2.13 -7.59 -0.84
N LYS A 57 -2.38 -8.51 -1.76
CA LYS A 57 -1.91 -9.90 -1.63
C LYS A 57 -0.39 -9.99 -1.65
N GLN A 58 0.29 -9.27 -2.54
CA GLN A 58 1.76 -9.25 -2.60
C GLN A 58 2.35 -8.57 -1.36
N ALA A 59 1.80 -7.42 -0.98
CA ALA A 59 2.24 -6.67 0.19
C ALA A 59 1.99 -7.47 1.48
N GLU A 60 0.90 -8.22 1.60
CA GLU A 60 0.65 -9.11 2.75
C GLU A 60 1.69 -10.25 2.79
N GLN A 61 2.04 -10.84 1.64
CA GLN A 61 3.10 -11.85 1.59
C GLN A 61 4.47 -11.27 1.99
N LEU A 62 4.82 -10.09 1.49
CA LEU A 62 6.03 -9.37 1.90
C LEU A 62 6.01 -9.05 3.39
N PHE A 63 4.87 -8.61 3.92
CA PHE A 63 4.70 -8.31 5.35
C PHE A 63 4.90 -9.55 6.23
N LYS A 64 4.53 -10.74 5.76
CA LYS A 64 4.75 -12.00 6.51
C LYS A 64 6.18 -12.53 6.36
N ASN A 65 6.78 -12.38 5.19
CA ASN A 65 8.05 -13.02 4.84
C ASN A 65 9.28 -12.11 5.00
N ASN A 66 9.10 -10.79 5.07
CA ASN A 66 10.19 -9.82 5.17
C ASN A 66 10.03 -8.96 6.42
N MET A 67 10.92 -9.17 7.41
CA MET A 67 10.88 -8.44 8.68
C MET A 67 11.18 -6.94 8.54
N GLU A 68 12.02 -6.54 7.59
CA GLU A 68 12.31 -5.12 7.35
C GLU A 68 11.08 -4.40 6.80
N PHE A 69 10.43 -4.99 5.80
CA PHE A 69 9.18 -4.45 5.25
C PHE A 69 8.08 -4.41 6.31
N LYS A 70 7.94 -5.47 7.11
CA LYS A 70 7.00 -5.54 8.22
C LYS A 70 7.23 -4.41 9.23
N ASN A 71 8.46 -4.23 9.70
CA ASN A 71 8.79 -3.21 10.69
C ASN A 71 8.53 -1.81 10.12
N LYS A 72 8.89 -1.56 8.86
CA LYS A 72 8.61 -0.29 8.19
C LYS A 72 7.11 0.00 8.11
N ILE A 73 6.28 -0.98 7.74
CA ILE A 73 4.82 -0.81 7.71
C ILE A 73 4.24 -0.57 9.11
N LEU A 74 4.74 -1.27 10.13
CA LEU A 74 4.29 -1.08 11.52
C LEU A 74 4.67 0.31 12.05
N GLU A 75 5.91 0.75 11.81
CA GLU A 75 6.42 2.08 12.15
C GLU A 75 5.58 3.16 11.46
N LEU A 76 5.40 3.06 10.15
CA LEU A 76 4.58 4.01 9.38
C LEU A 76 3.13 4.00 9.83
N ALA A 77 2.54 2.85 10.13
CA ALA A 77 1.16 2.76 10.59
C ALA A 77 0.94 3.30 12.02
N GLY A 78 2.01 3.69 12.72
CA GLY A 78 1.98 4.16 14.10
C GLY A 78 1.60 3.05 15.08
N VAL A 79 1.92 1.81 14.74
CA VAL A 79 1.78 0.66 15.64
C VAL A 79 3.13 0.48 16.36
N GLU A 80 3.47 1.46 17.18
CA GLU A 80 4.57 1.31 18.14
C GLU A 80 4.13 0.44 19.33
N LYS A 81 5.12 -0.26 19.90
CA LYS A 81 5.04 -1.32 20.91
C LYS A 81 4.26 -0.97 22.17
#